data_AF-A0A8T2NX12-F1
#
_entry.id   AF-A0A8T2NX12-F1
#
_cell.length_a   1.000
_cell.length_b   1.000
_cell.length_c   1.000
_cell.angle_alpha   90.00
_cell.angle_beta   90.00
_cell.angle_gamma   90.00
#
_symmetry.space_group_name_H-M   'P 1'
#
loop_
_entity.id
_entity.type
_entity.pdbx_description
1 polymer ?
#
loop_
_entity_poly.entity_id
_entity_poly.type
_entity_poly.pdbx_seq_one_letter_code
_entity_poly.pdbx_strand_id
1 'polypeptide(L)'
;MTRSAVLPSALAKVLSLLLSLLSRKMLKELNQQRREKEFTDLKIIVEGKEFEVHQNVLASCSLYFKDLVKRLSGEKRSGEKLELTMTNIGADVLELLLEFVYTGSLIIDSANAKTLLEAANKFQFNTFCKVCVSFL
;
A
#
# COMPACT_ATOMS: atom_id res chain seq x y z
N MET A 1 11.81 37.35 20.73
CA MET A 1 12.80 36.86 19.75
C MET A 1 13.11 35.40 20.07
N THR A 2 12.38 34.46 19.50
CA THR A 2 12.62 33.01 19.69
C THR A 2 13.71 32.56 18.73
N ARG A 3 14.87 32.17 19.26
CA ARG A 3 15.93 31.48 18.50
C ARG A 3 15.36 30.13 18.04
N SER A 4 15.01 30.02 16.76
CA SER A 4 14.73 28.72 16.15
C SER A 4 16.04 27.92 16.15
N ALA A 5 16.07 26.83 16.91
CA ALA A 5 17.23 25.95 16.98
C ALA A 5 17.39 25.23 15.63
N VAL A 6 18.28 25.73 14.77
CA VAL A 6 18.66 25.06 13.53
C VAL A 6 19.46 23.82 13.91
N LEU A 7 18.92 22.62 13.66
CA LEU A 7 19.66 21.38 13.85
C LEU A 7 20.95 21.42 13.01
N PRO A 8 22.11 20.98 13.55
CA PRO A 8 23.33 20.84 12.76
C PRO A 8 23.10 19.97 11.52
N SER A 9 23.61 20.38 10.35
CA SER A 9 23.31 19.68 9.07
C SER A 9 23.69 18.20 9.06
N ALA A 10 24.73 17.82 9.81
CA ALA A 10 25.12 16.43 10.01
C ALA A 10 24.07 15.63 10.79
N LEU A 11 23.49 16.22 11.85
CA LEU A 11 22.44 15.59 12.64
C LEU A 11 21.15 15.42 11.82
N ALA A 12 20.80 16.40 10.99
CA ALA A 12 19.66 16.30 10.07
C ALA A 12 19.83 15.16 9.04
N LYS A 13 21.05 14.96 8.50
CA LYS A 13 21.36 13.84 7.59
C LYS A 13 21.26 12.48 8.30
N VAL A 14 21.79 12.37 9.52
CA VAL A 14 21.69 11.14 10.32
C VAL A 14 20.23 10.80 10.62
N LEU A 15 19.43 11.78 11.04
CA LEU A 15 18.00 11.59 11.30
C LEU A 15 17.26 11.14 10.04
N SER A 16 17.53 11.74 8.88
CA SER A 16 16.95 11.33 7.60
C SER A 16 17.30 9.87 7.24
N LEU A 17 18.56 9.48 7.43
CA LEU A 17 19.00 8.11 7.18
C LEU A 17 18.31 7.11 8.12
N LEU A 18 18.23 7.41 9.41
CA LEU A 18 17.56 6.58 10.41
C LEU A 18 16.07 6.42 10.08
N LEU A 19 15.39 7.50 9.71
CA LEU A 19 13.98 7.46 9.31
C LEU A 19 13.81 6.54 8.09
N SER A 20 14.68 6.68 7.08
CA SER A 20 14.63 5.84 5.88
C SER A 20 14.86 4.36 6.17
N LEU A 21 15.77 4.04 7.10
CA LEU A 21 16.05 2.66 7.53
C LEU A 21 14.88 2.08 8.32
N LEU A 22 14.28 2.87 9.20
CA LEU A 22 13.13 2.47 9.99
C LEU A 22 11.94 2.17 9.08
N SER A 23 11.61 3.05 8.14
CA SER A 23 10.52 2.83 7.18
C SER A 23 10.73 1.57 6.34
N ARG A 24 11.95 1.33 5.82
CA ARG A 24 12.27 0.10 5.08
C ARG A 24 12.12 -1.15 5.94
N LYS A 25 12.60 -1.12 7.18
CA LYS A 25 12.47 -2.25 8.12
C LYS A 25 11.01 -2.54 8.43
N MET A 26 10.22 -1.50 8.75
CA MET A 26 8.79 -1.64 9.01
C MET A 26 8.04 -2.21 7.81
N LEU A 27 8.31 -1.71 6.61
CA LEU A 27 7.66 -2.20 5.39
C LEU A 27 7.97 -3.68 5.14
N LYS A 28 9.24 -4.09 5.33
CA LYS A 28 9.66 -5.50 5.22
C LYS A 28 8.90 -6.38 6.22
N GLU A 29 8.76 -5.92 7.46
CA GLU A 29 8.04 -6.66 8.50
C GLU A 29 6.54 -6.78 8.18
N LEU A 30 5.90 -5.68 7.76
CA LEU A 30 4.50 -5.68 7.32
C LEU A 30 4.26 -6.62 6.15
N ASN A 31 5.23 -6.75 5.23
CA ASN A 31 5.14 -7.71 4.13
C ASN A 31 5.24 -9.16 4.64
N GLN A 32 6.11 -9.43 5.61
CA GLN A 32 6.23 -10.75 6.22
C GLN A 32 4.91 -11.14 6.92
N GLN A 33 4.39 -10.25 7.76
CA GLN A 33 3.09 -10.42 8.44
C GLN A 33 1.96 -10.67 7.45
N ARG A 34 1.91 -9.92 6.33
CA ARG A 34 0.93 -10.17 5.26
C ARG A 34 1.02 -11.58 4.70
N ARG A 35 2.24 -12.05 4.38
CA ARG A 35 2.46 -13.39 3.79
C ARG A 35 2.14 -14.51 4.77
N GLU A 36 2.35 -14.28 6.05
CA GLU A 36 2.00 -15.19 7.14
C GLU A 36 0.55 -15.02 7.62
N LYS A 37 -0.19 -14.07 7.05
CA LYS A 37 -1.57 -13.71 7.38
C LYS A 37 -1.75 -13.20 8.81
N GLU A 38 -0.68 -12.79 9.47
CA GLU A 38 -0.68 -12.20 10.81
C GLU A 38 -1.25 -10.78 10.76
N PHE A 39 -2.08 -10.42 11.74
CA PHE A 39 -2.69 -9.09 11.91
C PHE A 39 -3.51 -8.55 10.73
N THR A 40 -3.62 -9.30 9.64
CA THR A 40 -4.46 -8.97 8.49
C THR A 40 -5.93 -8.93 8.91
N ASP A 41 -6.62 -7.88 8.47
CA ASP A 41 -7.98 -7.54 8.90
C ASP A 41 -8.92 -7.31 7.71
N LEU A 42 -8.43 -7.49 6.49
CA LEU A 42 -9.18 -7.48 5.23
C LEU A 42 -8.75 -8.66 4.34
N LYS A 43 -9.75 -9.38 3.80
CA LYS A 43 -9.58 -10.37 2.74
C LYS A 43 -10.23 -9.83 1.46
N ILE A 44 -9.46 -9.80 0.38
CA ILE A 44 -9.93 -9.40 -0.95
C ILE A 44 -10.04 -10.66 -1.81
N ILE A 45 -11.18 -10.85 -2.46
CA ILE A 45 -11.44 -12.00 -3.34
C ILE A 45 -11.54 -11.48 -4.77
N VAL A 46 -10.68 -11.98 -5.65
CA VAL A 46 -10.64 -11.63 -7.08
C VAL A 46 -10.46 -12.90 -7.90
N GLU A 47 -11.37 -13.16 -8.83
CA GLU A 47 -11.32 -14.35 -9.71
C GLU A 47 -11.18 -15.67 -8.91
N GLY A 48 -11.77 -15.73 -7.71
CA GLY A 48 -11.69 -16.87 -6.80
C GLY A 48 -10.38 -16.99 -6.01
N LYS A 49 -9.38 -16.12 -6.25
CA LYS A 49 -8.17 -16.03 -5.43
C LYS A 49 -8.39 -15.12 -4.23
N GLU A 50 -7.85 -15.51 -3.08
CA GLU A 50 -7.91 -14.75 -1.83
C GLU A 50 -6.60 -14.01 -1.55
N PHE A 51 -6.72 -12.73 -1.18
CA PHE A 51 -5.61 -11.87 -0.79
C PHE A 51 -5.90 -11.29 0.60
N GLU A 52 -5.14 -11.73 1.60
CA GLU A 52 -5.23 -11.18 2.96
C GLU A 52 -4.25 -10.02 3.14
N VAL A 53 -4.74 -8.89 3.65
CA VAL A 53 -4.01 -7.64 3.73
C VAL A 53 -4.40 -6.85 4.99
N HIS A 54 -3.56 -5.89 5.35
CA HIS A 54 -3.87 -4.89 6.38
C HIS A 54 -4.61 -3.70 5.77
N GLN A 55 -5.77 -3.37 6.33
CA GLN A 55 -6.61 -2.24 5.91
C GLN A 55 -5.85 -0.92 5.99
N ASN A 56 -5.10 -0.69 7.07
CA ASN A 56 -4.37 0.55 7.30
C ASN A 56 -3.24 0.77 6.27
N VAL A 57 -2.50 -0.29 5.91
CA VAL A 57 -1.45 -0.24 4.90
C VAL A 57 -2.08 0.10 3.55
N LEU A 58 -3.14 -0.60 3.15
CA LEU A 58 -3.81 -0.36 1.87
C LEU A 58 -4.45 1.04 1.80
N ALA A 59 -5.11 1.48 2.87
CA ALA A 59 -5.71 2.81 2.98
C ALA A 59 -4.67 3.94 3.01
N SER A 60 -3.43 3.66 3.43
CA SER A 60 -2.34 4.64 3.36
C SER A 60 -1.84 4.87 1.93
N CYS A 61 -2.00 3.88 1.06
CA CYS A 61 -1.51 3.90 -0.32
C CYS A 61 -2.60 4.21 -1.36
N SER A 62 -3.88 3.97 -1.03
CA SER A 62 -5.02 4.12 -1.94
C SER A 62 -6.17 4.89 -1.29
N LEU A 63 -6.60 5.98 -1.94
CA LEU A 63 -7.78 6.74 -1.50
C LEU A 63 -9.06 5.94 -1.64
N TYR A 64 -9.20 5.16 -2.73
CA TYR A 64 -10.34 4.27 -2.92
C TYR A 64 -10.50 3.30 -1.75
N PHE A 65 -9.42 2.60 -1.38
CA PHE A 65 -9.47 1.64 -0.28
C PHE A 65 -9.64 2.33 1.07
N LYS A 66 -9.09 3.53 1.25
CA LYS A 66 -9.32 4.34 2.46
C LYS A 66 -10.80 4.67 2.66
N ASP A 67 -11.48 5.13 1.62
CA ASP A 67 -12.89 5.49 1.70
C ASP A 67 -13.78 4.24 1.81
N LEU A 68 -13.42 3.16 1.14
CA LEU A 68 -14.09 1.86 1.26
C LEU A 68 -14.01 1.31 2.70
N VAL A 69 -12.81 1.26 3.28
CA VAL A 69 -12.57 0.79 4.65
C VAL A 69 -13.37 1.62 5.65
N LYS A 70 -13.38 2.96 5.51
CA LYS A 70 -14.16 3.83 6.40
C LYS A 70 -15.65 3.53 6.37
N ARG A 71 -16.22 3.29 5.17
CA ARG A 71 -17.64 2.95 5.02
C ARG A 71 -17.95 1.60 5.69
N LEU A 72 -17.11 0.60 5.47
CA LEU A 72 -17.33 -0.76 5.96
C LEU A 72 -17.02 -0.93 7.45
N SER A 73 -16.22 -0.04 8.04
CA SER A 73 -15.87 -0.07 9.47
C SER A 73 -17.09 0.07 10.40
N GLY A 74 -18.20 0.65 9.92
CA GLY A 74 -19.45 0.75 10.69
C GLY A 74 -20.30 -0.53 10.69
N GLU A 75 -20.01 -1.49 9.82
CA GLU A 75 -20.83 -2.70 9.60
C GLU A 75 -20.20 -3.96 10.21
N LYS A 76 -19.00 -3.84 10.79
CA LYS A 76 -18.18 -4.96 11.23
C LYS A 76 -18.65 -5.54 12.57
N ARG A 77 -18.93 -6.84 12.61
CA ARG A 77 -19.09 -7.59 13.86
C ARG A 77 -17.72 -7.87 14.48
N SER A 78 -17.63 -7.81 15.81
CA SER A 78 -16.37 -8.00 16.54
C SER A 78 -15.73 -9.36 16.21
N GLY A 79 -14.47 -9.35 15.76
CA GLY A 79 -13.65 -10.56 15.58
C GLY A 79 -13.54 -11.12 14.16
N GLU A 80 -14.40 -10.73 13.21
CA GLU A 80 -14.33 -11.23 11.83
C GLU A 80 -13.42 -10.35 10.96
N LYS A 81 -12.70 -10.94 9.99
CA LYS A 81 -12.01 -10.15 8.96
C LYS A 81 -13.05 -9.56 8.01
N LEU A 82 -12.82 -8.34 7.55
CA LEU A 82 -13.67 -7.77 6.51
C LEU A 82 -13.41 -8.52 5.21
N GLU A 83 -14.45 -8.94 4.49
CA GLU A 83 -14.31 -9.57 3.17
C GLU A 83 -14.80 -8.63 2.06
N LEU A 84 -14.03 -8.53 0.98
CA LEU A 84 -14.32 -7.68 -0.17
C LEU A 84 -14.15 -8.50 -1.45
N THR A 85 -15.22 -8.67 -2.21
CA THR A 85 -15.12 -9.27 -3.55
C THR A 85 -14.99 -8.17 -4.61
N MET A 86 -13.98 -8.26 -5.47
CA MET A 86 -13.76 -7.33 -6.57
C MET A 86 -13.81 -8.07 -7.91
N THR A 87 -14.56 -7.52 -8.86
CA THR A 87 -14.75 -8.09 -10.22
C THR A 87 -14.14 -7.23 -11.32
N ASN A 88 -13.55 -6.10 -10.93
CA ASN A 88 -13.19 -5.01 -11.83
C ASN A 88 -11.67 -4.81 -11.95
N ILE A 89 -10.90 -5.82 -11.53
CA ILE A 89 -9.44 -5.94 -11.60
C ILE A 89 -9.11 -7.43 -11.76
N GLY A 90 -8.08 -7.77 -12.55
CA GLY A 90 -7.55 -9.13 -12.62
C GLY A 90 -6.72 -9.48 -11.38
N ALA A 91 -6.69 -10.76 -10.99
CA ALA A 91 -6.00 -11.17 -9.77
C ALA A 91 -4.48 -10.95 -9.86
N ASP A 92 -3.89 -11.11 -11.04
CA ASP A 92 -2.49 -10.83 -11.35
C ASP A 92 -2.13 -9.34 -11.17
N VAL A 93 -3.01 -8.45 -11.63
CA VAL A 93 -2.82 -6.99 -11.48
C VAL A 93 -2.94 -6.57 -10.03
N LEU A 94 -3.90 -7.15 -9.28
CA LEU A 94 -4.02 -6.89 -7.84
C LEU A 94 -2.78 -7.38 -7.10
N GLU A 95 -2.28 -8.57 -7.42
CA GLU A 95 -1.07 -9.14 -6.81
C GLU A 95 0.13 -8.22 -7.01
N LEU A 96 0.33 -7.70 -8.22
CA LEU A 96 1.37 -6.72 -8.53
C LEU A 96 1.20 -5.41 -7.73
N LEU A 97 -0.01 -4.85 -7.65
CA LEU A 97 -0.26 -3.65 -6.84
C LEU A 97 0.02 -3.89 -5.36
N LEU A 98 -0.36 -5.05 -4.82
CA LEU A 98 -0.06 -5.42 -3.43
C LEU A 98 1.45 -5.61 -3.22
N GLU A 99 2.16 -6.19 -4.18
CA GLU A 99 3.60 -6.32 -4.09
C GLU A 99 4.27 -4.95 -4.07
N PHE A 100 3.81 -4.00 -4.89
CA PHE A 100 4.27 -2.61 -4.81
C PHE A 100 3.99 -1.98 -3.44
N VAL A 101 2.77 -2.14 -2.91
CA VAL A 101 2.37 -1.57 -1.61
C VAL A 101 3.27 -2.08 -0.49
N TYR A 102 3.64 -3.36 -0.51
CA TYR A 102 4.38 -4.01 0.58
C TYR A 102 5.89 -4.09 0.37
N THR A 103 6.42 -3.75 -0.81
CA THR A 103 7.87 -3.75 -1.07
C THR A 103 8.41 -2.40 -1.52
N GLY A 104 7.55 -1.51 -1.99
CA GLY A 104 7.94 -0.26 -2.65
C GLY A 104 8.57 -0.47 -4.03
N SER A 105 8.53 -1.69 -4.57
CA SER A 105 9.14 -2.06 -5.85
C SER A 105 8.10 -2.69 -6.76
N LEU A 106 8.17 -2.39 -8.05
CA LEU A 106 7.39 -3.09 -9.06
C LEU A 106 8.20 -3.29 -10.33
N ILE A 107 8.08 -4.48 -10.92
CA ILE A 107 8.63 -4.76 -12.24
C ILE A 107 7.54 -4.47 -13.28
N ILE A 108 7.76 -3.44 -14.08
CA ILE A 108 6.86 -3.04 -15.16
C ILE A 108 7.49 -3.44 -16.49
N ASP A 109 6.70 -4.07 -17.34
CA ASP A 109 7.05 -4.40 -18.72
C ASP A 109 5.93 -3.97 -19.69
N SER A 110 6.17 -4.14 -20.99
CA SER A 110 5.18 -3.75 -22.01
C SER A 110 3.86 -4.51 -21.94
N ALA A 111 3.85 -5.70 -21.33
CA ALA A 111 2.64 -6.52 -21.21
C ALA A 111 1.76 -6.06 -20.04
N ASN A 112 2.36 -5.63 -18.93
CA ASN A 112 1.61 -5.27 -17.71
C ASN A 112 1.40 -3.76 -17.51
N ALA A 113 2.19 -2.90 -18.17
CA ALA A 113 2.22 -1.45 -17.90
C ALA A 113 0.84 -0.77 -18.03
N LYS A 114 0.12 -1.04 -19.12
CA LYS A 114 -1.18 -0.41 -19.40
C LYS A 114 -2.21 -0.78 -18.33
N THR A 115 -2.35 -2.08 -18.07
CA THR A 115 -3.34 -2.60 -17.12
C THR A 115 -3.04 -2.14 -15.69
N LEU A 116 -1.75 -2.09 -15.31
CA LEU A 116 -1.33 -1.57 -14.01
C LEU A 116 -1.64 -0.08 -13.87
N LEU A 117 -1.38 0.72 -14.91
CA LEU A 117 -1.68 2.15 -14.88
C LEU A 117 -3.19 2.41 -14.76
N GLU A 118 -4.00 1.68 -15.53
CA GLU A 118 -5.46 1.74 -15.46
C GLU A 118 -5.97 1.36 -14.07
N ALA A 119 -5.47 0.27 -13.50
CA ALA A 119 -5.83 -0.15 -12.15
C ALA A 119 -5.35 0.84 -11.08
N ALA A 120 -4.12 1.33 -11.15
CA ALA A 120 -3.58 2.31 -10.21
C ALA A 120 -4.39 3.61 -10.22
N ASN A 121 -4.80 4.09 -11.39
CA ASN A 121 -5.68 5.25 -11.52
C ASN A 121 -7.08 4.97 -10.95
N LYS A 122 -7.66 3.82 -11.31
CA LYS A 122 -9.00 3.41 -10.88
C LYS A 122 -9.10 3.25 -9.36
N PHE A 123 -8.10 2.64 -8.75
CA PHE A 123 -8.02 2.44 -7.30
C PHE A 123 -7.25 3.55 -6.59
N GLN A 124 -6.91 4.63 -7.29
CA GLN A 124 -6.30 5.83 -6.72
C GLN A 124 -5.05 5.54 -5.87
N PHE A 125 -4.15 4.67 -6.37
CA PHE A 125 -2.84 4.43 -5.80
C PHE A 125 -1.92 5.63 -6.08
N ASN A 126 -2.13 6.72 -5.33
CA ASN A 126 -1.52 8.02 -5.61
C ASN A 126 0.01 8.00 -5.64
N THR A 127 0.65 7.16 -4.82
CA THR A 127 2.11 6.99 -4.82
C THR A 127 2.61 6.34 -6.11
N PHE A 128 1.81 5.44 -6.69
CA PHE A 128 2.11 4.75 -7.93
C PHE A 128 1.96 5.68 -9.14
N CYS A 129 0.91 6.51 -9.17
CA CYS A 129 0.70 7.50 -10.23
C CYS A 129 1.83 8.54 -10.31
N LYS A 130 2.39 8.97 -9.16
CA LYS A 130 3.52 9.91 -9.14
C LYS A 130 4.81 9.31 -9.71
N VAL A 131 5.04 8.01 -9.51
CA VAL A 131 6.20 7.31 -10.06
C VAL A 131 6.02 7.06 -11.55
N CYS A 132 4.86 6.57 -11.99
CA CYS A 132 4.63 6.27 -13.41
C CYS A 132 4.67 7.51 -14.32
N VAL A 133 4.22 8.67 -13.84
CA VAL A 133 4.29 9.95 -14.60
C VAL A 133 5.74 10.44 -14.77
N SER A 134 6.69 9.95 -13.96
CA SER A 134 8.11 10.28 -14.16
C SER A 134 8.82 9.42 -15.21
N PHE A 135 8.16 8.37 -15.71
CA PHE A 135 8.69 7.43 -16.72
C PHE A 135 7.99 7.51 -18.09
N LEU A 136 6.95 8.34 -18.22
CA LEU A 136 6.24 8.66 -19.47
C LEU A 136 6.56 10.10 -19.88
#